data_AF-A0A2V7U6H1-F1
#
_entry.id   AF-A0A2V7U6H1-F1
#
_cell.length_a   1.000
_cell.length_b   1.000
_cell.length_c   1.000
_cell.angle_alpha   90.00
_cell.angle_beta   90.00
_cell.angle_gamma   90.00
#
_symmetry.space_group_name_H-M   'P 1'
#
loop_
_entity.id
_entity.type
_entity.pdbx_description
1 polymer ?
#
loop_
_entity_poly.entity_id
_entity_poly.type
_entity_poly.pdbx_seq_one_letter_code
_entity_poly.pdbx_strand_id
1 'polypeptide(L)'
;MSDPAMYHEGARRLQDRFETRALADRLVEVTVHTAFTDEDRKLIERSAMFFLATADEHGQPDCSFKGGLPGFVRVVDPQTLAFPSYDGNGMFRSLGNILVNPSVGLLFVDFERPKRVRVSGTATLHEEDPLLAEFAGAQLVVRVRATRIFPNCPRYIPTMRLESASPYAPAPGCTPPIPEWKQRPVFREVLPPNDPAR
;
A
#
# COMPACT_ATOMS: atom_id res chain seq x y z
N MET A 1 -17.84 15.80 4.96
CA MET A 1 -16.49 16.33 4.67
C MET A 1 -16.36 16.41 3.16
N SER A 2 -16.11 17.58 2.58
CA SER A 2 -15.94 17.71 1.12
C SER A 2 -14.70 16.93 0.68
N ASP A 3 -14.79 16.19 -0.41
CA ASP A 3 -13.61 15.57 -1.03
C ASP A 3 -12.56 16.67 -1.33
N PRO A 4 -11.34 16.60 -0.76
CA PRO A 4 -10.32 17.59 -1.05
C PRO A 4 -10.08 17.66 -2.56
N ALA A 5 -9.94 18.87 -3.11
CA ALA A 5 -9.60 19.02 -4.52
C ALA A 5 -8.32 18.24 -4.87
N MET A 6 -8.29 17.58 -6.04
CA MET A 6 -7.11 16.82 -6.53
C MET A 6 -5.81 17.64 -6.50
N TYR A 7 -5.93 18.94 -6.74
CA TYR A 7 -4.81 19.87 -6.78
C TYR A 7 -5.01 21.00 -5.76
N HIS A 8 -4.07 21.14 -4.84
CA HIS A 8 -3.98 22.30 -3.96
C HIS A 8 -3.28 23.49 -4.67
N GLU A 9 -3.25 24.65 -4.03
CA GLU A 9 -2.72 25.90 -4.60
C GLU A 9 -1.28 25.77 -5.11
N GLY A 10 -0.39 25.13 -4.34
CA GLY A 10 0.98 24.84 -4.78
C GLY A 10 1.07 24.08 -6.12
N ALA A 11 0.21 23.09 -6.36
CA ALA A 11 0.14 22.39 -7.64
C ALA A 11 -0.40 23.31 -8.74
N ARG A 12 -1.44 24.09 -8.45
CA ARG A 12 -2.02 25.07 -9.38
C ARG A 12 -1.02 26.12 -9.82
N ARG A 13 -0.21 26.65 -8.90
CA ARG A 13 0.88 27.59 -9.20
C ARG A 13 1.88 27.03 -10.22
N LEU A 14 2.30 25.77 -10.06
CA LEU A 14 3.21 25.13 -11.00
C LEU A 14 2.53 24.84 -12.34
N GLN A 15 1.28 24.40 -12.32
CA GLN A 15 0.49 24.15 -13.53
C GLN A 15 0.34 25.43 -14.37
N ASP A 16 0.07 26.58 -13.73
CA ASP A 16 -0.01 27.87 -14.42
C ASP A 16 1.36 28.28 -14.96
N ARG A 17 2.42 28.14 -14.15
CA ARG A 17 3.78 28.49 -14.54
C ARG A 17 4.25 27.75 -15.79
N PHE A 18 3.82 26.49 -15.95
CA PHE A 18 4.17 25.62 -17.06
C PHE A 18 3.02 25.46 -18.08
N GLU A 19 1.96 26.27 -17.99
CA GLU A 19 0.82 26.27 -18.92
C GLU A 19 0.14 24.89 -19.09
N THR A 20 0.11 24.10 -18.02
CA THR A 20 -0.43 22.72 -18.01
C THR A 20 -1.75 22.58 -17.25
N ARG A 21 -2.37 23.68 -16.78
CA ARG A 21 -3.62 23.61 -15.99
C ARG A 21 -4.74 22.86 -16.73
N ALA A 22 -5.02 23.23 -17.99
CA ALA A 22 -6.05 22.56 -18.78
C ALA A 22 -5.77 21.06 -19.01
N LEU A 23 -4.49 20.70 -19.19
CA LEU A 23 -4.07 19.31 -19.30
C LEU A 23 -4.31 18.54 -17.98
N ALA A 24 -3.96 19.16 -16.85
CA ALA A 24 -4.17 18.58 -15.53
C ALA A 24 -5.67 18.37 -15.24
N ASP A 25 -6.51 19.34 -15.58
CA ASP A 25 -7.96 19.23 -15.41
C ASP A 25 -8.54 18.10 -16.28
N ARG A 26 -8.11 18.02 -17.56
CA ARG A 26 -8.53 16.92 -18.44
C ARG A 26 -8.10 15.55 -17.94
N LEU A 27 -6.92 15.42 -17.33
CA LEU A 27 -6.50 14.16 -16.70
C LEU A 27 -7.45 13.76 -15.58
N VAL A 28 -7.85 14.71 -14.74
CA VAL A 28 -8.81 14.43 -13.66
C VAL A 28 -10.15 13.97 -14.22
N GLU A 29 -10.68 14.68 -15.23
CA GLU A 29 -11.95 14.35 -15.87
C GLU A 29 -12.01 12.92 -16.45
N VAL A 30 -10.89 12.41 -16.97
CA VAL A 30 -10.90 11.18 -17.77
C VAL A 30 -10.27 9.96 -17.10
N THR A 31 -9.42 10.13 -16.07
CA THR A 31 -8.73 9.00 -15.43
C THR A 31 -9.07 8.84 -13.96
N VAL A 32 -9.44 9.90 -13.25
CA VAL A 32 -9.70 9.83 -11.81
C VAL A 32 -11.11 9.28 -11.57
N HIS A 33 -11.21 8.32 -10.68
CA HIS A 33 -12.48 7.73 -10.28
C HIS A 33 -12.45 7.34 -8.79
N THR A 34 -13.62 7.03 -8.23
CA THR A 34 -13.76 6.73 -6.78
C THR A 34 -14.19 5.29 -6.50
N ALA A 35 -14.46 4.51 -7.55
CA ALA A 35 -14.80 3.10 -7.46
C ALA A 35 -13.88 2.27 -8.34
N PHE A 36 -13.27 1.22 -7.79
CA PHE A 36 -12.34 0.33 -8.48
C PHE A 36 -12.97 -0.26 -9.73
N THR A 37 -12.31 -0.07 -10.87
CA THR A 37 -12.66 -0.74 -12.11
C THR A 37 -12.11 -2.17 -12.12
N ASP A 38 -12.57 -2.98 -13.08
CA ASP A 38 -12.01 -4.31 -13.32
C ASP A 38 -10.51 -4.28 -13.63
N GLU A 39 -10.02 -3.20 -14.26
CA GLU A 39 -8.60 -3.05 -14.56
C GLU A 39 -7.78 -2.78 -13.30
N ASP A 40 -8.27 -1.90 -12.41
CA ASP A 40 -7.61 -1.61 -11.13
C ASP A 40 -7.55 -2.87 -10.28
N ARG A 41 -8.67 -3.59 -10.16
CA ARG A 41 -8.76 -4.86 -9.44
C ARG A 41 -7.73 -5.85 -9.95
N LYS A 42 -7.67 -6.09 -11.26
CA LYS A 42 -6.72 -7.05 -11.87
C LYS A 42 -5.26 -6.66 -11.64
N LEU A 43 -4.93 -5.37 -11.61
CA LEU A 43 -3.58 -4.90 -11.36
C LEU A 43 -3.22 -5.05 -9.87
N ILE A 44 -4.10 -4.56 -8.99
CA ILE A 44 -3.92 -4.60 -7.53
C ILE A 44 -3.79 -6.05 -7.04
N GLU A 45 -4.72 -6.92 -7.42
CA GLU A 45 -4.75 -8.31 -6.92
C GLU A 45 -3.61 -9.17 -7.50
N ARG A 46 -3.06 -8.82 -8.67
CA ARG A 46 -1.86 -9.49 -9.23
C ARG A 46 -0.56 -8.97 -8.62
N SER A 47 -0.57 -7.82 -7.96
CA SER A 47 0.65 -7.20 -7.44
C SER A 47 1.27 -8.06 -6.34
N ALA A 48 2.57 -8.34 -6.46
CA ALA A 48 3.36 -8.98 -5.39
C ALA A 48 3.89 -7.96 -4.36
N MET A 49 3.75 -6.67 -4.66
CA MET A 49 4.16 -5.57 -3.79
C MET A 49 3.43 -4.27 -4.11
N PHE A 50 3.46 -3.33 -3.17
CA PHE A 50 3.09 -1.94 -3.39
C PHE A 50 3.85 -1.02 -2.41
N PHE A 51 3.82 0.28 -2.69
CA PHE A 51 4.34 1.30 -1.78
C PHE A 51 3.20 1.97 -1.03
N LEU A 52 3.36 2.10 0.28
CA LEU A 52 2.40 2.75 1.17
C LEU A 52 3.02 4.04 1.71
N ALA A 53 2.40 5.16 1.40
CA ALA A 53 2.66 6.46 1.99
C ALA A 53 1.66 6.71 3.13
N THR A 54 2.20 7.08 4.29
CA THR A 54 1.47 7.50 5.50
C THR A 54 2.10 8.78 6.03
N ALA A 55 1.43 9.49 6.93
CA ALA A 55 2.05 10.57 7.68
C ALA A 55 1.57 10.53 9.13
N ASP A 56 2.38 11.05 10.04
CA ASP A 56 1.96 11.23 11.44
C ASP A 56 0.96 12.40 11.59
N GLU A 57 0.58 12.74 12.83
CA GLU A 57 -0.31 13.86 13.14
C GLU A 57 0.27 15.24 12.79
N HIS A 58 1.59 15.35 12.63
CA HIS A 58 2.29 16.56 12.22
C HIS A 58 2.49 16.65 10.70
N GLY A 59 2.05 15.63 9.96
CA GLY A 59 2.22 15.54 8.52
C GLY A 59 3.62 15.10 8.09
N GLN A 60 4.45 14.54 8.99
CA GLN A 60 5.75 13.98 8.61
C GLN A 60 5.55 12.70 7.82
N PRO A 61 6.07 12.61 6.59
CA PRO A 61 5.79 11.49 5.72
C PRO A 61 6.64 10.27 6.05
N ASP A 62 6.03 9.10 5.91
CA ASP A 62 6.69 7.80 5.86
C ASP A 62 6.30 7.08 4.57
N CYS A 63 7.26 6.35 4.00
CA CYS A 63 7.04 5.47 2.85
C CYS A 63 7.51 4.06 3.18
N SER A 64 6.63 3.08 3.01
CA SER A 64 6.90 1.68 3.32
C SER A 64 6.67 0.80 2.09
N PHE A 65 7.56 -0.16 1.88
CA PHE A 65 7.31 -1.29 0.99
C PHE A 65 6.38 -2.29 1.70
N LYS A 66 5.35 -2.77 1.00
CA LYS A 66 4.48 -3.86 1.44
C LYS A 66 4.53 -4.96 0.38
N GLY A 67 4.91 -6.17 0.78
CA GLY A 67 5.05 -7.31 -0.10
C GLY A 67 4.31 -8.53 0.41
N GLY A 68 3.92 -9.40 -0.51
CA GLY A 68 3.21 -10.65 -0.22
C GLY A 68 3.07 -11.49 -1.49
N LEU A 69 2.44 -12.66 -1.37
CA LEU A 69 2.08 -13.44 -2.54
C LEU A 69 0.94 -12.73 -3.31
N PRO A 70 0.89 -12.81 -4.66
CA PRO A 70 -0.24 -12.27 -5.42
C PRO A 70 -1.59 -12.70 -4.83
N GLY A 71 -2.51 -11.74 -4.69
CA GLY A 71 -3.77 -11.91 -3.96
C GLY A 71 -3.73 -11.48 -2.49
N PHE A 72 -2.56 -11.05 -1.96
CA PHE A 72 -2.46 -10.50 -0.60
C PHE A 72 -3.15 -9.14 -0.45
N VAL A 73 -3.33 -8.39 -1.54
CA VAL A 73 -4.23 -7.23 -1.57
C VAL A 73 -5.50 -7.62 -2.31
N ARG A 74 -6.66 -7.32 -1.75
CA ARG A 74 -7.96 -7.68 -2.30
C ARG A 74 -8.85 -6.47 -2.39
N VAL A 75 -9.55 -6.29 -3.51
CA VAL A 75 -10.61 -5.27 -3.59
C VAL A 75 -11.90 -5.90 -3.08
N VAL A 76 -12.32 -5.54 -1.87
CA VAL A 76 -13.40 -6.24 -1.15
C VAL A 76 -14.79 -5.74 -1.52
N ASP A 77 -14.89 -4.52 -2.03
CA ASP A 77 -16.10 -3.90 -2.54
C ASP A 77 -15.74 -2.81 -3.56
N PRO A 78 -16.71 -2.11 -4.20
CA PRO A 78 -16.39 -1.11 -5.22
C PRO A 78 -15.46 0.02 -4.77
N GLN A 79 -15.33 0.31 -3.48
CA GLN A 79 -14.52 1.43 -2.97
C GLN A 79 -13.50 1.04 -1.90
N THR A 80 -13.44 -0.23 -1.50
CA THR A 80 -12.54 -0.66 -0.42
C THR A 80 -11.59 -1.74 -0.92
N LEU A 81 -10.31 -1.57 -0.60
CA LEU A 81 -9.32 -2.65 -0.66
C LEU A 81 -8.87 -3.05 0.75
N ALA A 82 -8.38 -4.27 0.89
CA ALA A 82 -7.86 -4.80 2.14
C ALA A 82 -6.52 -5.51 1.90
N PHE A 83 -5.61 -5.41 2.87
CA PHE A 83 -4.34 -6.14 2.87
C PHE A 83 -3.90 -6.49 4.30
N PRO A 84 -3.14 -7.58 4.49
CA PRO A 84 -2.67 -7.98 5.81
C PRO A 84 -1.48 -7.14 6.28
N SER A 85 -1.36 -6.98 7.59
CA SER A 85 -0.10 -6.68 8.25
C SER A 85 0.50 -7.97 8.79
N TYR A 86 1.71 -8.29 8.35
CA TYR A 86 2.49 -9.43 8.86
C TYR A 86 3.40 -9.00 10.01
N ASP A 87 3.93 -9.98 10.75
CA ASP A 87 5.02 -9.72 11.70
C ASP A 87 6.22 -9.07 11.00
N GLY A 88 6.80 -8.07 11.66
CA GLY A 88 7.80 -7.19 11.06
C GLY A 88 8.95 -6.85 12.01
N ASN A 89 9.48 -5.63 11.86
CA ASN A 89 10.59 -5.13 12.66
C ASN A 89 10.15 -4.44 13.97
N GLY A 90 8.87 -4.48 14.30
CA GLY A 90 8.32 -3.88 15.52
C GLY A 90 8.28 -2.35 15.56
N MET A 91 8.69 -1.64 14.50
CA MET A 91 8.67 -0.17 14.50
C MET A 91 7.27 0.42 14.30
N PHE A 92 6.33 -0.37 13.76
CA PHE A 92 4.94 0.00 13.50
C PHE A 92 4.71 1.35 12.78
N ARG A 93 5.71 1.89 12.06
CA ARG A 93 5.65 3.23 11.44
C ARG A 93 4.36 3.47 10.65
N SER A 94 4.03 2.59 9.69
CA SER A 94 2.82 2.78 8.88
C SER A 94 1.53 2.65 9.70
N LEU A 95 1.45 1.67 10.61
CA LEU A 95 0.22 1.36 11.36
C LEU A 95 -0.02 2.40 12.46
N GLY A 96 1.03 2.80 13.18
CA GLY A 96 1.01 3.88 14.16
C GLY A 96 0.57 5.19 13.53
N ASN A 97 1.12 5.53 12.35
CA ASN A 97 0.67 6.69 11.60
C ASN A 97 -0.83 6.60 11.25
N ILE A 98 -1.32 5.43 10.81
CA ILE A 98 -2.76 5.25 10.50
C ILE A 98 -3.66 5.48 11.71
N LEU A 99 -3.22 5.14 12.94
CA LEU A 99 -4.00 5.35 14.16
C LEU A 99 -4.22 6.84 14.47
N VAL A 100 -3.23 7.69 14.19
CA VAL A 100 -3.28 9.14 14.49
C VAL A 100 -3.68 9.99 13.27
N ASN A 101 -3.45 9.47 12.07
CA ASN A 101 -3.77 10.08 10.79
C ASN A 101 -4.13 9.00 9.76
N PRO A 102 -5.42 8.77 9.50
CA PRO A 102 -5.85 7.65 8.67
C PRO A 102 -5.65 7.91 7.16
N SER A 103 -5.11 9.06 6.75
CA SER A 103 -4.90 9.38 5.34
C SER A 103 -3.72 8.60 4.76
N VAL A 104 -3.97 7.82 3.71
CA VAL A 104 -2.95 6.98 3.06
C VAL A 104 -2.90 7.20 1.56
N GLY A 105 -1.71 7.02 1.00
CA GLY A 105 -1.46 6.92 -0.43
C GLY A 105 -0.84 5.57 -0.76
N LEU A 106 -1.36 4.86 -1.75
CA LEU A 106 -0.83 3.60 -2.23
C LEU A 106 -0.39 3.76 -3.68
N LEU A 107 0.73 3.15 -4.02
CA LEU A 107 1.25 3.07 -5.39
C LEU A 107 1.49 1.61 -5.77
N PHE A 108 0.72 1.14 -6.73
CA PHE A 108 0.89 -0.16 -7.38
C PHE A 108 1.53 0.07 -8.75
N VAL A 109 2.52 -0.77 -9.08
CA VAL A 109 3.26 -0.71 -10.34
C VAL A 109 3.35 -2.11 -10.91
N ASP A 110 2.86 -2.29 -12.13
CA ASP A 110 3.11 -3.48 -12.93
C ASP A 110 4.35 -3.25 -13.78
N PHE A 111 5.44 -3.93 -13.42
CA PHE A 111 6.72 -3.81 -14.13
C PHE A 111 6.83 -4.74 -15.34
N GLU A 112 5.98 -5.78 -15.46
CA GLU A 112 5.98 -6.68 -16.62
C GLU A 112 5.15 -6.10 -17.76
N ARG A 113 4.03 -5.45 -17.40
CA ARG A 113 3.13 -4.74 -18.29
C ARG A 113 3.08 -3.30 -17.81
N PRO A 114 4.07 -2.44 -18.17
CA PRO A 114 4.25 -1.10 -17.63
C PRO A 114 2.92 -0.37 -17.45
N LYS A 115 2.44 -0.34 -16.21
CA LYS A 115 1.20 0.31 -15.77
C LYS A 115 1.34 0.66 -14.30
N ARG A 116 0.58 1.65 -13.86
CA ARG A 116 0.49 2.00 -12.45
C ARG A 116 -0.89 2.51 -12.11
N VAL A 117 -1.30 2.23 -10.88
CA VAL A 117 -2.48 2.82 -10.28
C VAL A 117 -2.09 3.39 -8.91
N ARG A 118 -2.60 4.58 -8.63
CA ARG A 118 -2.49 5.22 -7.32
C ARG A 118 -3.84 5.21 -6.66
N VAL A 119 -3.85 4.92 -5.37
CA VAL A 119 -5.05 4.95 -4.54
C VAL A 119 -4.77 5.88 -3.37
N SER A 120 -5.55 6.94 -3.25
CA SER A 120 -5.63 7.74 -2.03
C SER A 120 -6.88 7.34 -1.28
N GLY A 121 -6.79 7.28 0.05
CA GLY A 121 -7.93 6.85 0.85
C GLY A 121 -7.75 7.02 2.34
N THR A 122 -8.71 6.49 3.06
CA THR A 122 -8.73 6.45 4.53
C THR A 122 -8.55 5.00 4.98
N ALA A 123 -7.52 4.75 5.77
CA ALA A 123 -7.18 3.44 6.31
C ALA A 123 -7.77 3.21 7.69
N THR A 124 -8.09 1.94 7.98
CA THR A 124 -8.53 1.45 9.30
C THR A 124 -7.85 0.11 9.58
N LEU A 125 -7.57 -0.16 10.86
CA LEU A 125 -6.92 -1.38 11.33
C LEU A 125 -7.94 -2.30 12.01
N HIS A 126 -7.91 -3.59 11.69
CA HIS A 126 -8.89 -4.57 12.17
C HIS A 126 -8.18 -5.83 12.68
N GLU A 127 -8.24 -6.07 13.99
CA GLU A 127 -7.68 -7.25 14.65
C GLU A 127 -8.60 -8.48 14.60
N GLU A 128 -9.87 -8.28 14.25
CA GLU A 128 -10.91 -9.33 14.17
C GLU A 128 -11.60 -9.36 12.79
N ASP A 129 -10.85 -9.02 11.73
CA ASP A 129 -11.38 -9.02 10.38
C ASP A 129 -11.62 -10.46 9.86
N PRO A 130 -12.76 -10.75 9.20
CA PRO A 130 -13.00 -12.05 8.58
C PRO A 130 -11.90 -12.51 7.61
N LEU A 131 -11.22 -11.57 6.94
CA LEU A 131 -10.12 -11.88 6.02
C LEU A 131 -8.85 -12.39 6.73
N LEU A 132 -8.74 -12.27 8.05
CA LEU A 132 -7.58 -12.80 8.79
C LEU A 132 -7.41 -14.30 8.59
N ALA A 133 -8.51 -15.05 8.57
CA ALA A 133 -8.48 -16.49 8.32
C ALA A 133 -7.94 -16.84 6.92
N GLU A 134 -7.99 -15.90 5.98
CA GLU A 134 -7.55 -16.08 4.60
C GLU A 134 -6.13 -15.56 4.33
N PHE A 135 -5.59 -14.72 5.23
CA PHE A 135 -4.23 -14.21 5.15
C PHE A 135 -3.31 -14.94 6.13
N ALA A 136 -2.67 -16.01 5.65
CA ALA A 136 -1.68 -16.76 6.43
C ALA A 136 -0.65 -15.81 7.06
N GLY A 137 -0.41 -15.95 8.37
CA GLY A 137 0.57 -15.15 9.12
C GLY A 137 0.20 -13.69 9.35
N ALA A 138 -1.01 -13.24 9.01
CA ALA A 138 -1.45 -11.89 9.32
C ALA A 138 -1.69 -11.68 10.82
N GLN A 139 -1.23 -10.54 11.34
CA GLN A 139 -1.52 -10.09 12.70
C GLN A 139 -2.78 -9.23 12.76
N LEU A 140 -3.04 -8.45 11.70
CA LEU A 140 -4.25 -7.64 11.54
C LEU A 140 -4.51 -7.38 10.05
N VAL A 141 -5.71 -6.89 9.72
CA VAL A 141 -6.07 -6.45 8.37
C VAL A 141 -6.17 -4.93 8.32
N VAL A 142 -5.57 -4.34 7.30
CA VAL A 142 -5.74 -2.93 6.96
C VAL A 142 -6.79 -2.82 5.86
N ARG A 143 -7.86 -2.08 6.12
CA ARG A 143 -8.86 -1.71 5.10
C ARG A 143 -8.65 -0.27 4.68
N VAL A 144 -8.61 -0.02 3.37
CA VAL A 144 -8.50 1.31 2.79
C VAL A 144 -9.74 1.60 1.96
N ARG A 145 -10.55 2.55 2.43
CA ARG A 145 -11.64 3.13 1.64
C ARG A 145 -11.04 4.17 0.71
N ALA A 146 -11.03 3.87 -0.59
CA ALA A 146 -10.54 4.78 -1.61
C ALA A 146 -11.40 6.04 -1.64
N THR A 147 -10.73 7.18 -1.62
CA THR A 147 -11.34 8.47 -1.94
C THR A 147 -11.04 8.85 -3.37
N ARG A 148 -9.86 8.47 -3.89
CA ARG A 148 -9.47 8.70 -5.29
C ARG A 148 -8.59 7.57 -5.79
N ILE A 149 -8.87 7.13 -7.00
CA ILE A 149 -8.08 6.16 -7.75
C ILE A 149 -7.71 6.83 -9.06
N PHE A 150 -6.42 6.81 -9.40
CA PHE A 150 -5.94 7.49 -10.59
C PHE A 150 -4.81 6.70 -11.26
N PRO A 151 -5.12 6.04 -12.39
CA PRO A 151 -4.13 5.45 -13.27
C PRO A 151 -3.27 6.54 -13.93
N ASN A 152 -2.01 6.23 -14.20
CA ASN A 152 -1.11 7.13 -14.92
C ASN A 152 -0.36 6.40 -16.03
N CYS A 153 0.08 7.16 -17.04
CA CYS A 153 0.78 6.63 -18.21
C CYS A 153 2.00 5.78 -17.84
N PRO A 154 2.43 4.84 -18.71
CA PRO A 154 3.53 3.91 -18.42
C PRO A 154 4.92 4.55 -18.44
N ARG A 155 5.00 5.85 -18.76
CA ARG A 155 6.26 6.56 -18.98
C ARG A 155 7.20 6.40 -17.78
N TYR A 156 8.45 6.04 -18.09
CA TYR A 156 9.58 5.80 -17.17
C TYR A 156 9.47 4.55 -16.27
N ILE A 157 8.47 3.68 -16.45
CA ILE A 157 8.44 2.39 -15.75
C ILE A 157 9.36 1.41 -16.51
N PRO A 158 10.44 0.91 -15.89
CA PRO A 158 11.30 -0.09 -16.53
C PRO A 158 10.58 -1.44 -16.60
N THR A 159 10.91 -2.24 -17.60
CA THR A 159 10.46 -3.63 -17.65
C THR A 159 11.27 -4.46 -16.65
N MET A 160 10.60 -5.07 -15.68
CA MET A 160 11.20 -5.99 -14.71
C MET A 160 10.34 -7.25 -14.61
N ARG A 161 10.96 -8.40 -14.31
CA ARG A 161 10.27 -9.67 -14.08
C ARG A 161 10.58 -10.16 -12.68
N LEU A 162 9.57 -10.67 -11.99
CA LEU A 162 9.77 -11.34 -10.71
C LEU A 162 10.42 -12.71 -10.95
N GLU A 163 11.62 -12.91 -10.41
CA GLU A 163 12.32 -14.20 -10.53
C GLU A 163 11.77 -15.24 -9.56
N SER A 164 11.53 -14.84 -8.31
CA SER A 164 10.92 -15.70 -7.28
C SER A 164 10.19 -14.85 -6.23
N ALA A 165 9.23 -15.46 -5.54
CA ALA A 165 8.60 -14.83 -4.39
C ALA A 165 9.59 -14.69 -3.23
N SER A 166 9.41 -13.67 -2.39
CA SER A 166 10.20 -13.54 -1.17
C SER A 166 10.03 -14.79 -0.29
N PRO A 167 11.10 -15.42 0.20
CA PRO A 167 10.99 -16.55 1.12
C PRO A 167 10.35 -16.15 2.46
N TYR A 168 10.31 -14.85 2.76
CA TYR A 168 9.67 -14.30 3.95
C TYR A 168 8.17 -14.03 3.78
N ALA A 169 7.62 -14.14 2.57
CA ALA A 169 6.20 -13.95 2.35
C ALA A 169 5.42 -15.12 2.98
N PRO A 170 4.50 -14.87 3.92
CA PRO A 170 3.70 -15.94 4.51
C PRO A 170 2.87 -16.69 3.46
N ALA A 171 2.79 -18.01 3.60
CA ALA A 171 2.00 -18.88 2.75
C ALA A 171 1.29 -19.95 3.58
N PRO A 172 0.10 -20.43 3.18
CA PRO A 172 -0.57 -21.52 3.87
C PRO A 172 0.34 -22.75 4.04
N GLY A 173 0.45 -23.27 5.26
CA GLY A 173 1.28 -24.45 5.57
C GLY A 173 2.79 -24.19 5.55
N CYS A 174 3.24 -22.96 5.36
CA CYS A 174 4.65 -22.59 5.37
C CYS A 174 4.94 -21.62 6.53
N THR A 175 5.97 -21.91 7.32
CA THR A 175 6.50 -20.96 8.30
C THR A 175 7.67 -20.22 7.66
N PRO A 176 7.58 -18.88 7.49
CA PRO A 176 8.70 -18.10 6.96
C PRO A 176 9.98 -18.30 7.78
N PRO A 177 11.16 -18.28 7.16
CA PRO A 177 12.42 -18.36 7.89
C PRO A 177 12.60 -17.12 8.77
N ILE A 178 13.29 -17.30 9.90
CA ILE A 178 13.64 -16.21 10.80
C ILE A 178 14.61 -15.25 10.11
N PRO A 179 14.32 -13.93 10.02
CA PRO A 179 15.25 -12.96 9.45
C PRO A 179 16.60 -12.94 10.19
N GLU A 180 17.71 -12.98 9.45
CA GLU A 180 19.07 -13.03 10.00
C GLU A 180 19.33 -11.93 11.04
N TRP A 181 18.84 -10.71 10.80
CA TRP A 181 19.08 -9.58 11.70
C TRP A 181 18.48 -9.81 13.09
N LYS A 182 17.34 -10.50 13.22
CA LYS A 182 16.74 -10.83 14.54
C LYS A 182 17.63 -11.79 15.35
N GLN A 183 18.48 -12.57 14.68
CA GLN A 183 19.39 -13.53 15.32
C GLN A 183 20.67 -12.87 15.84
N ARG A 184 20.95 -11.62 15.49
CA ARG A 184 22.15 -10.90 15.95
C ARG A 184 22.00 -10.59 17.45
N PRO A 185 23.05 -10.78 18.28
CA PRO A 185 22.97 -10.59 19.74
C PRO A 185 22.37 -9.25 20.18
N VAL A 186 22.70 -8.17 19.46
CA VAL A 186 22.21 -6.81 19.73
C VAL A 186 20.67 -6.68 19.66
N PHE A 187 19.98 -7.54 18.91
CA PHE A 187 18.52 -7.54 18.80
C PHE A 187 17.87 -8.68 19.57
N ARG A 188 18.54 -9.83 19.69
CA ARG A 188 17.96 -11.05 20.28
C ARG A 188 17.46 -10.85 21.71
N GLU A 189 18.18 -10.07 22.52
CA GLU A 189 17.84 -9.82 23.93
C GLU A 189 16.57 -8.99 24.11
N VAL A 190 16.19 -8.19 23.11
CA VAL A 190 15.02 -7.29 23.13
C VAL A 190 13.85 -7.83 22.33
N LEU A 191 13.93 -9.06 21.83
CA LEU A 191 12.83 -9.69 21.11
C LEU A 191 11.66 -10.01 22.05
N PRO A 192 10.41 -9.93 21.55
CA PRO A 192 9.23 -10.35 22.30
C PRO A 192 9.33 -11.80 22.82
N PRO A 193 8.70 -12.14 23.96
CA PRO A 193 8.71 -13.51 24.50
C PRO A 193 8.30 -14.61 23.52
N ASN A 194 7.40 -14.29 22.58
CA ASN A 194 6.87 -15.24 21.61
C ASN A 194 7.50 -15.10 20.22
N ASP A 195 8.58 -14.31 20.07
CA ASP A 195 9.28 -14.19 18.79
C ASP A 195 10.08 -15.47 18.52
N PRO A 196 9.95 -16.09 17.32
CA PRO A 196 10.61 -17.34 16.99
C PRO A 196 12.16 -17.26 17.01
N ALA A 197 12.74 -16.06 17.02
CA ALA A 197 14.18 -15.85 17.03
C ALA A 197 14.80 -15.71 18.43
N ARG A 198 13.98 -15.72 19.50
CA ARG A 198 14.45 -15.55 20.88
C ARG A 198 15.20 -16.77 21.40
#